data_AF-A0A6N4WZ06-F1
#
_entry.id   AF-A0A6N4WZ06-F1
#
_cell.length_a   1.000
_cell.length_b   1.000
_cell.length_c   1.000
_cell.angle_alpha   90.00
_cell.angle_beta   90.00
_cell.angle_gamma   90.00
#
_symmetry.space_group_name_H-M   'P 1'
#
loop_
_entity.id
_entity.type
_entity.pdbx_description
1 polymer ?
#
loop_
_entity_poly.entity_id
_entity_poly.type
_entity_poly.pdbx_seq_one_letter_code
_entity_poly.pdbx_strand_id
1 'polypeptide(L)'
;MSQTELSTGSRLLSLVGIIGALLVFAVIFFVAYLPSRPTPVDQAVNEARQAKADEARAAGVAKLTSFEVIDAEAGTVRIPIEDAMELTVAAYQNN
;
A
#
# COMPACT_ATOMS: atom_id res chain seq x y z
N MET A 1 -10.66 13.13 59.25
CA MET A 1 -10.35 12.07 58.27
C MET A 1 -8.83 11.99 58.18
N SER A 2 -8.20 11.01 58.84
CA SER A 2 -6.73 10.86 58.84
C SER A 2 -6.31 10.20 57.53
N GLN A 3 -5.55 10.91 56.69
CA GLN A 3 -4.97 10.36 55.48
C GLN A 3 -3.88 9.36 55.90
N THR A 4 -4.12 8.06 55.69
CA THR A 4 -3.12 7.02 55.92
C THR A 4 -2.00 7.22 54.89
N GLU A 5 -0.86 7.77 55.31
CA GLU A 5 0.31 7.86 54.44
C GLU A 5 0.76 6.45 54.07
N LEU A 6 0.62 6.10 52.79
CA LEU A 6 1.09 4.82 52.26
C LEU A 6 2.62 4.75 52.38
N SER A 7 3.12 3.77 53.14
CA SER A 7 4.55 3.49 53.30
C SER A 7 5.23 3.23 51.95
N THR A 8 6.50 3.63 51.81
CA THR A 8 7.30 3.38 50.61
C THR A 8 7.30 1.89 50.21
N GLY A 9 7.29 0.98 51.19
CA GLY A 9 7.21 -0.45 50.94
C GLY A 9 5.90 -0.90 50.26
N SER A 10 4.75 -0.34 50.68
CA SER A 10 3.47 -0.67 50.04
C SER A 10 3.38 -0.11 48.63
N ARG A 11 3.98 1.07 48.37
CA ARG A 11 4.04 1.67 47.03
C ARG A 11 4.90 0.84 46.06
N LEU A 12 6.04 0.32 46.53
CA LEU A 12 6.90 -0.56 45.72
C LEU A 12 6.20 -1.88 45.40
N LEU A 13 5.48 -2.47 46.36
CA LEU A 13 4.69 -3.68 46.12
C LEU A 13 3.57 -3.43 45.10
N SER A 14 2.87 -2.30 45.18
CA SER A 14 1.86 -1.93 44.17
C SER A 14 2.48 -1.73 42.79
N LEU A 15 3.65 -1.09 42.70
CA LEU A 15 4.36 -0.91 41.42
C LEU A 15 4.76 -2.24 40.79
N VAL A 16 5.33 -3.15 41.59
CA VAL A 16 5.68 -4.50 41.13
C VAL A 16 4.43 -5.28 40.68
N GLY A 17 3.32 -5.13 41.40
CA GLY A 17 2.04 -5.74 41.00
C GLY A 17 1.52 -5.21 39.66
N ILE A 18 1.60 -3.90 39.43
CA ILE A 18 1.19 -3.27 38.17
C ILE A 18 2.08 -3.76 37.01
N ILE A 19 3.39 -3.76 37.20
CA ILE A 19 4.33 -4.26 36.18
C ILE A 19 4.08 -5.74 35.91
N GLY A 20 3.88 -6.54 36.96
CA GLY A 20 3.57 -7.96 36.83
C GLY A 20 2.28 -8.21 36.03
N ALA A 21 1.22 -7.45 36.30
CA ALA A 21 -0.03 -7.56 35.56
C ALA A 21 0.13 -7.20 34.07
N LEU A 22 0.86 -6.13 33.76
CA LEU A 22 1.16 -5.74 32.37
C LEU A 22 2.00 -6.80 31.65
N LEU A 23 2.99 -7.38 32.32
CA LEU A 23 3.83 -8.43 31.75
C LEU A 23 3.03 -9.70 31.46
N VAL A 24 2.16 -10.13 32.40
CA VAL A 24 1.27 -11.28 32.17
C VAL A 24 0.35 -11.02 30.98
N PHE A 25 -0.23 -9.82 30.89
CA PHE A 25 -1.05 -9.44 29.74
C PHE A 25 -0.26 -9.47 28.43
N ALA A 26 0.95 -8.91 28.40
CA ALA A 26 1.83 -8.94 27.23
C ALA A 26 2.18 -10.38 26.81
N VAL A 27 2.44 -11.28 27.75
CA VAL A 27 2.70 -12.71 27.48
C VAL A 27 1.48 -13.40 26.87
N ILE A 28 0.27 -13.10 27.35
CA ILE A 28 -0.97 -13.63 26.77
C ILE A 28 -1.10 -13.19 25.32
N PHE A 29 -0.88 -11.90 25.01
CA PHE A 29 -0.90 -11.40 23.64
C PHE A 29 0.19 -12.02 22.77
N PHE A 30 1.38 -12.21 23.33
CA PHE A 30 2.48 -12.84 22.63
C PHE A 30 2.12 -14.27 22.25
N VAL A 31 1.67 -15.12 23.18
CA VAL A 31 1.35 -16.53 22.89
C VAL A 31 0.10 -16.68 22.03
N ALA A 32 -0.97 -15.93 22.34
CA ALA A 32 -2.26 -16.13 21.70
C ALA A 32 -2.36 -15.45 20.31
N TYR A 33 -1.65 -14.33 20.11
CA TYR A 33 -1.91 -13.46 18.97
C TYR A 33 -0.71 -13.28 18.03
N LEU A 34 0.54 -13.44 18.50
CA LEU A 34 1.72 -13.19 17.67
C LEU A 34 2.11 -14.37 16.74
N PRO A 35 2.15 -15.64 17.20
CA PRO A 35 2.37 -16.80 16.34
C PRO A 35 1.18 -17.07 15.41
N SER A 36 -0.03 -16.77 15.88
CA SER A 36 -1.29 -17.09 15.21
C SER A 36 -1.88 -15.88 14.50
N ARG A 37 -1.06 -14.89 14.09
CA ARG A 37 -1.57 -13.78 13.27
C ARG A 37 -2.15 -14.39 12.00
N PRO A 38 -3.47 -14.29 11.76
CA PRO A 38 -4.02 -14.68 10.48
C PRO A 38 -3.26 -13.88 9.44
N THR A 39 -2.78 -14.54 8.38
CA THR A 39 -2.31 -13.84 7.20
C THR A 39 -3.36 -12.78 6.87
N PRO A 40 -2.99 -11.50 6.66
CA PRO A 40 -3.97 -10.50 6.28
C PRO A 40 -4.78 -11.07 5.13
N VAL A 41 -6.09 -11.20 5.31
CA VAL A 41 -7.00 -11.88 4.36
C VAL A 41 -6.85 -11.30 2.95
N ASP A 42 -6.40 -10.06 2.87
CA ASP A 42 -6.20 -9.29 1.64
C ASP A 42 -4.78 -9.29 1.08
N GLN A 43 -3.78 -9.98 1.65
CA GLN A 43 -2.41 -9.96 1.10
C GLN A 43 -2.38 -10.49 -0.34
N ALA A 44 -2.97 -11.66 -0.59
CA ALA A 44 -3.06 -12.24 -1.93
C ALA A 44 -3.91 -11.38 -2.89
N VAL A 45 -4.96 -10.73 -2.37
CA VAL A 45 -5.82 -9.84 -3.17
C VAL A 45 -5.09 -8.55 -3.54
N ASN A 46 -4.30 -7.99 -2.63
CA ASN A 46 -3.52 -6.77 -2.84
C ASN A 46 -2.37 -7.03 -3.82
N GLU A 47 -1.68 -8.16 -3.70
CA GLU A 47 -0.66 -8.58 -4.68
C GLU A 47 -1.26 -8.76 -6.08
N ALA A 48 -2.43 -9.41 -6.19
CA ALA A 48 -3.13 -9.56 -7.46
C ALA A 48 -3.59 -8.22 -8.07
N ARG A 49 -4.05 -7.27 -7.23
CA ARG A 49 -4.42 -5.91 -7.67
C ARG A 49 -3.21 -5.13 -8.14
N GLN A 50 -2.08 -5.23 -7.45
CA GLN A 50 -0.85 -4.57 -7.81
C GLN A 50 -0.32 -5.08 -9.15
N ALA A 51 -0.25 -6.41 -9.33
CA ALA A 51 0.18 -7.01 -10.60
C ALA A 51 -0.68 -6.56 -11.79
N LYS A 52 -2.02 -6.52 -11.63
CA LYS A 52 -2.92 -6.02 -12.68
C LYS A 52 -2.74 -4.53 -12.97
N ALA A 53 -2.47 -3.72 -11.95
CA ALA A 53 -2.21 -2.29 -12.14
C ALA A 53 -0.92 -2.05 -12.92
N ASP A 54 0.13 -2.85 -12.64
CA ASP A 54 1.40 -2.75 -13.33
C ASP A 54 1.31 -3.25 -14.78
N GLU A 55 0.56 -4.33 -15.02
CA GLU A 55 0.23 -4.80 -16.37
C GLU A 55 -0.54 -3.73 -17.17
N ALA A 56 -1.57 -3.13 -16.58
CA ALA A 56 -2.35 -2.07 -17.22
C ALA A 56 -1.50 -0.83 -17.52
N ARG A 57 -0.58 -0.47 -16.60
CA ARG A 57 0.35 0.64 -16.79
C ARG A 57 1.34 0.34 -17.92
N ALA A 58 1.94 -0.85 -17.94
CA ALA A 58 2.85 -1.27 -19.00
C ALA A 58 2.17 -1.31 -20.37
N ALA A 59 0.96 -1.89 -20.45
CA ALA A 59 0.17 -1.90 -21.67
C ALA A 59 -0.21 -0.47 -22.12
N GLY A 60 -0.52 0.42 -21.18
CA GLY A 60 -0.76 1.83 -21.46
C GLY A 60 0.46 2.53 -22.06
N VAL A 61 1.62 2.40 -21.42
CA VAL A 61 2.88 2.97 -21.91
C VAL A 61 3.21 2.45 -23.30
N ALA A 62 3.10 1.14 -23.53
CA ALA A 62 3.35 0.54 -24.84
C ALA A 62 2.49 1.20 -25.93
N LYS A 63 1.18 1.37 -25.68
CA LYS A 63 0.27 2.04 -26.63
C LYS A 63 0.62 3.50 -26.90
N LEU A 64 1.25 4.20 -25.96
CA LEU A 64 1.62 5.60 -26.08
C LEU A 64 2.95 5.81 -26.81
N THR A 65 3.88 4.86 -26.70
CA THR A 65 5.26 5.02 -27.19
C THR A 65 5.55 4.19 -28.45
N SER A 66 4.70 3.24 -28.81
CA SER A 66 4.94 2.34 -29.95
C SER A 66 4.14 2.73 -31.19
N PHE A 67 4.74 2.50 -32.35
CA PHE A 67 4.02 2.45 -33.62
C PHE A 67 3.25 1.12 -33.74
N GLU A 68 1.96 1.19 -34.06
CA GLU A 68 1.10 0.01 -34.22
C GLU A 68 0.16 0.24 -35.40
N VAL A 69 0.02 -0.72 -36.30
CA VAL A 69 -1.00 -0.66 -37.37
C VAL A 69 -2.33 -1.08 -36.76
N ILE A 70 -3.28 -0.14 -36.63
CA ILE A 70 -4.59 -0.43 -36.04
C ILE A 70 -5.50 -1.09 -37.08
N ASP A 71 -5.48 -0.56 -38.31
CA ASP A 71 -6.29 -1.06 -39.42
C ASP A 71 -5.53 -0.84 -40.74
N ALA A 72 -5.09 -1.94 -41.35
CA ALA A 72 -4.33 -1.92 -42.59
C ALA A 72 -5.22 -1.66 -43.83
N GLU A 73 -6.51 -2.01 -43.79
CA GLU A 73 -7.45 -1.76 -44.90
C GLU A 73 -7.90 -0.30 -44.93
N ALA A 74 -8.12 0.30 -43.76
CA ALA A 74 -8.43 1.72 -43.62
C ALA A 74 -7.18 2.62 -43.61
N GLY A 75 -5.97 2.04 -43.68
CA GLY A 75 -4.70 2.77 -43.62
C GLY A 75 -4.46 3.52 -42.30
N THR A 76 -5.10 3.11 -41.21
CA THR A 76 -5.04 3.78 -39.90
C THR A 76 -3.92 3.20 -39.06
N VAL A 77 -2.95 4.04 -38.71
CA VAL A 77 -1.80 3.70 -37.88
C VAL A 77 -1.80 4.50 -36.59
N ARG A 78 -1.36 3.87 -35.50
CA ARG A 78 -1.00 4.54 -34.25
C ARG A 78 0.45 4.98 -34.35
N ILE A 79 0.67 6.24 -34.04
CA ILE A 79 1.98 6.85 -33.86
C ILE A 79 2.20 7.15 -32.38
N PRO A 80 3.45 7.26 -31.91
CA PRO A 80 3.78 7.72 -30.58
C PRO A 80 3.13 9.06 -30.27
N ILE A 81 2.76 9.26 -28.99
CA ILE A 81 1.98 10.43 -28.60
C ILE A 81 2.77 11.74 -28.71
N GLU A 82 4.08 11.71 -28.44
CA GLU A 82 4.98 12.85 -28.71
C GLU A 82 4.90 13.30 -30.18
N ASP A 83 5.03 12.37 -31.12
CA ASP A 83 4.98 12.67 -32.56
C ASP A 83 3.59 13.19 -32.97
N ALA A 84 2.52 12.60 -32.42
CA ALA A 84 1.16 13.08 -32.66
C ALA A 84 0.94 14.51 -32.17
N MET A 85 1.49 14.85 -31.00
CA MET A 85 1.42 16.20 -30.44
C MET A 85 2.18 17.21 -31.32
N GLU A 86 3.41 16.87 -31.71
CA GLU A 86 4.22 17.73 -32.57
C GLU A 86 3.54 18.00 -33.91
N LEU A 87 3.04 16.94 -34.56
CA LEU A 87 2.31 17.05 -35.82
C LEU A 87 1.04 17.91 -35.69
N THR A 88 0.33 17.79 -34.56
CA THR A 88 -0.88 18.60 -34.31
C THR A 88 -0.54 20.09 -34.15
N VAL A 89 0.52 20.40 -33.40
CA VAL A 89 0.98 21.79 -33.22
C VAL A 89 1.48 22.36 -34.54
N ALA A 90 2.28 21.62 -35.31
CA ALA A 90 2.76 22.03 -36.62
C ALA A 90 1.61 22.26 -37.61
N ALA A 91 0.59 21.39 -37.61
CA ALA A 91 -0.60 21.55 -38.44
C ALA A 91 -1.43 22.78 -38.07
N TYR A 92 -1.47 23.15 -36.78
CA TYR A 92 -2.15 24.35 -36.33
C TYR A 92 -1.37 25.63 -36.69
N GLN A 93 -0.03 25.61 -36.62
CA GLN A 93 0.80 26.78 -36.94
C GLN A 93 0.91 27.08 -38.43
N ASN A 94 0.71 26.07 -39.29
CA ASN A 94 0.75 26.20 -40.75
C ASN A 94 -0.63 26.40 -41.39
N ASN A 95 -1.67 26.64 -40.58
CA ASN A 95 -3.03 27.02 -41.01
C ASN A 95 -3.28 28.50 -40.73
#